data_AF-A0A840EQ92-F1
#
_entry.id   AF-A0A840EQ92-F1
#
_cell.length_a   1.000
_cell.length_b   1.000
_cell.length_c   1.000
_cell.angle_alpha   90.00
_cell.angle_beta   90.00
_cell.angle_gamma   90.00
#
_symmetry.space_group_name_H-M   'P 1'
#
loop_
_entity.id
_entity.type
_entity.pdbx_description
1 polymer ?
#
loop_
_entity_poly.entity_id
_entity_poly.type
_entity_poly.pdbx_seq_one_letter_code
_entity_poly.pdbx_strand_id
1 'polypeptide(L)'
;MIRARVAVGSAAVVAVIAGVTLTWLLARPDGPQMSAWADGLALAAVSLLFGLGMSTVVDVEPSPGVIAVVAALWGALSLIAAWLQVAQRAGIGAFDVGLGDFTTGVDSGLPVLVCVLGALIVLGWAWWTTRSSASDNTYVVAAIAAVGILIVSITGHAGQSAWVPLVVAVHALAAAWWVGTIGALIATVRGRGGWARSLPEFSRRALPVVAVLTVTGVVAALAEIGVGAQWWDTGYGRILVAKLVALAVAVALARWHRSRWLAKAARHGVDETTSIRNAGVELALLTVVIGLAAGLATTG
;
A
#
# COMPACT_ATOMS: atom_id res chain seq x y z
N MET A 1 -3.96 6.93 23.78
CA MET A 1 -4.45 6.84 22.39
C MET A 1 -3.42 7.31 21.36
N ILE A 2 -2.89 8.54 21.43
CA ILE A 2 -1.85 9.02 20.48
C ILE A 2 -0.62 8.10 20.42
N ARG A 3 -0.07 7.71 21.59
CA ARG A 3 1.07 6.78 21.66
C ARG A 3 0.82 5.45 20.94
N ALA A 4 -0.39 4.90 21.02
CA ALA A 4 -0.74 3.64 20.35
C ALA A 4 -0.78 3.79 18.82
N ARG A 5 -1.32 4.91 18.31
CA ARG A 5 -1.33 5.21 16.87
C ARG A 5 0.07 5.41 16.32
N VAL A 6 0.90 6.16 17.03
CA VAL A 6 2.30 6.37 16.66
C VAL A 6 3.05 5.04 16.65
N ALA A 7 2.90 4.20 17.69
CA ALA A 7 3.53 2.89 17.74
C ALA A 7 3.12 1.98 16.58
N VAL A 8 1.82 1.94 16.23
CA VAL A 8 1.33 1.15 15.10
C VAL A 8 1.82 1.72 13.77
N GLY A 9 1.85 3.04 13.60
CA GLY A 9 2.39 3.70 12.40
C GLY A 9 3.88 3.39 12.22
N SER A 10 4.68 3.49 13.28
CA SER A 10 6.09 3.12 13.26
C SER A 10 6.28 1.62 12.96
N ALA A 11 5.46 0.75 13.55
CA ALA A 11 5.51 -0.68 13.28
C ALA A 11 5.18 -1.01 11.82
N ALA A 12 4.22 -0.30 11.21
CA ALA A 12 3.90 -0.45 9.79
C ALA A 12 5.08 -0.04 8.88
N VAL A 13 5.76 1.07 9.19
CA VAL A 13 6.97 1.48 8.46
C VAL A 13 8.07 0.43 8.59
N VAL A 14 8.34 -0.05 9.81
CA VAL A 14 9.32 -1.11 10.06
C VAL A 14 8.94 -2.41 9.34
N ALA A 15 7.65 -2.72 9.24
CA ALA A 15 7.16 -3.90 8.53
C ALA A 15 7.36 -3.80 7.01
N VAL A 16 7.11 -2.63 6.38
CA VAL A 16 7.47 -2.41 4.97
C VAL A 16 8.96 -2.65 4.75
N ILE A 17 9.79 -2.06 5.60
CA ILE A 17 11.25 -2.25 5.57
C ILE A 17 11.57 -3.74 5.69
N ALA A 18 11.08 -4.44 6.73
CA ALA A 18 11.32 -5.87 6.90
C ALA A 18 10.90 -6.71 5.68
N GLY A 19 9.80 -6.36 5.01
CA GLY A 19 9.37 -7.00 3.76
C GLY A 19 10.39 -6.82 2.62
N VAL A 20 10.90 -5.61 2.41
CA VAL A 20 11.96 -5.35 1.42
C VAL A 20 13.28 -6.01 1.84
N THR A 21 13.62 -6.06 3.13
CA THR A 21 14.80 -6.80 3.61
C THR A 21 14.68 -8.28 3.27
N LEU A 22 13.49 -8.86 3.44
CA LEU A 22 13.25 -10.26 3.18
C LEU A 22 13.41 -10.60 1.70
N THR A 23 13.12 -9.69 0.76
CA THR A 23 13.36 -9.95 -0.66
C THR A 23 14.85 -10.10 -0.97
N TRP A 24 15.77 -9.39 -0.31
CA TRP A 24 17.21 -9.64 -0.48
C TRP A 24 17.64 -11.06 -0.09
N LEU A 25 16.97 -11.66 0.90
CA LEU A 25 17.24 -13.04 1.31
C LEU A 25 16.65 -14.05 0.33
N LEU A 26 15.46 -13.76 -0.19
CA LEU A 26 14.71 -14.66 -1.06
C LEU A 26 15.13 -14.56 -2.54
N ALA A 27 15.58 -13.40 -3.00
CA ALA A 27 15.92 -13.11 -4.39
C ALA A 27 17.36 -13.46 -4.79
N ARG A 28 18.11 -14.19 -3.96
CA ARG A 28 19.52 -14.49 -4.27
C ARG A 28 19.66 -15.22 -5.61
N PRO A 29 20.64 -14.85 -6.46
CA PRO A 29 21.72 -13.89 -6.21
C PRO A 29 21.38 -12.42 -6.49
N ASP A 30 20.32 -12.12 -7.25
CA ASP A 30 20.13 -10.82 -7.90
C ASP A 30 19.70 -9.69 -6.95
N GLY A 31 18.81 -9.99 -5.98
CA GLY A 31 18.32 -9.00 -5.02
C GLY A 31 17.43 -7.90 -5.66
N PRO A 32 16.65 -7.15 -4.86
CA PRO A 32 15.90 -6.00 -5.34
C PRO A 32 16.80 -4.77 -5.57
N GLN A 33 16.28 -3.77 -6.28
CA GLN A 33 16.93 -2.46 -6.38
C GLN A 33 16.92 -1.69 -5.05
N MET A 34 17.86 -0.75 -4.86
CA MET A 34 17.87 0.18 -3.73
C MET A 34 16.62 1.06 -3.66
N SER A 35 15.96 1.36 -4.78
CA SER A 35 14.70 2.12 -4.76
C SER A 35 13.56 1.39 -4.04
N ALA A 36 13.62 0.06 -3.89
CA ALA A 36 12.55 -0.78 -3.36
C ALA A 36 12.05 -0.33 -1.96
N TRP A 37 12.93 0.24 -1.14
CA TRP A 37 12.54 0.79 0.17
C TRP A 37 11.62 1.99 0.04
N ALA A 38 12.02 2.95 -0.81
CA ALA A 38 11.24 4.16 -1.07
C ALA A 38 9.95 3.83 -1.83
N ASP A 39 10.02 2.92 -2.81
CA ASP A 39 8.87 2.41 -3.56
C ASP A 39 7.84 1.73 -2.64
N GLY A 40 8.29 0.86 -1.72
CA GLY A 40 7.41 0.19 -0.77
C GLY A 40 6.74 1.15 0.21
N LEU A 41 7.48 2.14 0.71
CA LEU A 41 6.92 3.15 1.60
C LEU A 41 5.96 4.09 0.84
N ALA A 42 6.28 4.47 -0.40
CA ALA A 42 5.40 5.26 -1.26
C ALA A 42 4.10 4.50 -1.55
N LEU A 43 4.19 3.19 -1.83
CA LEU A 43 3.05 2.33 -2.07
C LEU A 43 2.17 2.18 -0.82
N ALA A 44 2.78 2.08 0.38
CA ALA A 44 2.04 2.08 1.64
C ALA A 44 1.33 3.43 1.88
N ALA A 45 2.00 4.56 1.60
CA ALA A 45 1.44 5.90 1.76
C ALA A 45 0.27 6.15 0.80
N VAL A 46 0.40 5.82 -0.49
CA VAL A 46 -0.70 5.97 -1.46
C VAL A 46 -1.86 5.00 -1.18
N SER A 47 -1.57 3.79 -0.68
CA SER A 47 -2.61 2.87 -0.22
C SER A 47 -3.39 3.47 0.94
N LEU A 48 -2.70 4.09 1.91
CA LEU A 48 -3.35 4.82 3.01
C LEU A 48 -4.20 5.99 2.50
N LEU A 49 -3.72 6.77 1.52
CA LEU A 49 -4.53 7.82 0.88
C LEU A 49 -5.78 7.26 0.20
N PHE A 50 -5.65 6.13 -0.49
CA PHE A 50 -6.79 5.46 -1.12
C PHE A 50 -7.83 5.05 -0.07
N GLY A 51 -7.38 4.47 1.04
CA GLY A 51 -8.26 4.13 2.18
C GLY A 51 -8.91 5.35 2.85
N LEU A 52 -8.17 6.44 3.04
CA LEU A 52 -8.68 7.72 3.57
C LEU A 52 -9.70 8.36 2.62
N GLY A 53 -9.47 8.29 1.31
CA GLY A 53 -10.40 8.77 0.30
C GLY A 53 -11.71 7.98 0.28
N MET A 54 -11.63 6.67 0.57
CA MET A 54 -12.76 5.74 0.64
C MET A 54 -13.35 5.59 2.06
N SER A 55 -12.97 6.45 3.02
CA SER A 55 -13.31 6.26 4.44
C SER A 55 -14.81 6.29 4.71
N THR A 56 -15.56 7.11 3.98
CA THR A 56 -17.02 7.24 4.10
C THR A 56 -17.76 5.95 3.77
N VAL A 57 -17.18 5.10 2.90
CA VAL A 57 -17.72 3.78 2.57
C VAL A 57 -17.74 2.85 3.79
N VAL A 58 -16.90 3.09 4.80
CA VAL A 58 -16.83 2.30 6.03
C VAL A 58 -17.27 3.08 7.27
N ASP A 59 -18.13 4.10 7.12
CA ASP A 59 -18.64 4.96 8.21
C ASP A 59 -17.51 5.62 9.03
N VAL A 60 -16.53 6.18 8.32
CA VAL A 60 -15.38 6.86 8.91
C VAL A 60 -15.32 8.30 8.41
N GLU A 61 -15.34 9.23 9.35
CA GLU A 61 -15.15 10.65 9.06
C GLU A 61 -13.75 10.91 8.51
N PRO A 62 -13.63 11.57 7.35
CA PRO A 62 -12.35 11.93 6.77
C PRO A 62 -11.64 13.01 7.59
N SER A 63 -10.31 13.05 7.52
CA SER A 63 -9.51 14.08 8.17
C SER A 63 -8.58 14.76 7.16
N PRO A 64 -8.88 16.00 6.72
CA PRO A 64 -8.04 16.72 5.76
C PRO A 64 -6.59 16.87 6.22
N GLY A 65 -6.35 17.06 7.52
CA GLY A 65 -5.01 17.15 8.09
C GLY A 65 -4.21 15.84 7.95
N VAL A 66 -4.85 14.69 8.23
CA VAL A 66 -4.20 13.38 8.02
C VAL A 66 -3.94 13.15 6.53
N ILE A 67 -4.91 13.44 5.67
CA ILE A 67 -4.78 13.32 4.21
C ILE A 67 -3.60 14.16 3.71
N ALA A 68 -3.47 15.41 4.16
CA ALA A 68 -2.36 16.29 3.77
C ALA A 68 -0.99 15.71 4.17
N VAL A 69 -0.85 15.23 5.41
CA VAL A 69 0.42 14.63 5.88
C VAL A 69 0.79 13.40 5.06
N VAL A 70 -0.17 12.51 4.79
CA VAL A 70 0.09 11.29 4.01
C VAL A 70 0.36 11.63 2.53
N ALA A 71 -0.29 12.65 1.97
CA ALA A 71 -0.02 13.14 0.61
C ALA A 71 1.39 13.71 0.47
N ALA A 72 1.83 14.54 1.42
CA ALA A 72 3.20 15.04 1.45
C ALA A 72 4.22 13.89 1.56
N LEU A 73 3.95 12.90 2.42
CA LEU A 73 4.80 11.72 2.57
C LEU A 73 4.87 10.90 1.27
N TRP A 74 3.73 10.65 0.62
CA TRP A 74 3.68 9.93 -0.66
C TRP A 74 4.48 10.65 -1.75
N GLY A 75 4.30 11.97 -1.91
CA GLY A 75 5.04 12.76 -2.88
C GLY A 75 6.56 12.75 -2.62
N ALA A 76 6.97 12.95 -1.36
CA ALA A 76 8.38 12.94 -0.97
C ALA A 76 9.03 11.57 -1.20
N LEU A 77 8.37 10.47 -0.84
CA LEU A 77 8.86 9.12 -1.06
C LEU A 77 8.94 8.78 -2.56
N SER A 78 7.98 9.26 -3.36
CA SER A 78 8.00 9.09 -4.82
C SER A 78 9.20 9.81 -5.46
N LEU A 79 9.56 11.00 -4.97
CA LEU A 79 10.75 11.73 -5.41
C LEU A 79 12.05 11.02 -4.99
N ILE A 80 12.12 10.52 -3.75
CA ILE A 80 13.27 9.75 -3.27
C ILE A 80 13.45 8.47 -4.09
N ALA A 81 12.35 7.75 -4.37
CA ALA A 81 12.39 6.56 -5.21
C ALA A 81 12.90 6.88 -6.62
N ALA A 82 12.39 7.95 -7.25
CA ALA A 82 12.85 8.40 -8.55
C ALA A 82 14.33 8.75 -8.57
N TRP A 83 14.81 9.46 -7.55
CA TRP A 83 16.22 9.82 -7.39
C TRP A 83 17.11 8.57 -7.31
N LEU A 84 16.72 7.58 -6.50
CA LEU A 84 17.45 6.32 -6.39
C LEU A 84 17.43 5.52 -7.70
N GLN A 85 16.31 5.49 -8.42
CA GLN A 85 16.21 4.83 -9.72
C GLN A 85 17.14 5.49 -10.76
N VAL A 86 17.25 6.82 -10.78
CA VAL A 86 18.19 7.54 -11.65
C VAL A 86 19.63 7.17 -11.31
N ALA A 87 20.02 7.21 -10.03
CA ALA A 87 21.36 6.82 -9.59
C ALA A 87 21.73 5.41 -10.07
N GLN A 88 20.80 4.47 -9.89
CA GLN A 88 21.01 3.06 -10.24
C GLN A 88 21.10 2.84 -11.75
N ARG A 89 20.29 3.53 -12.55
CA ARG A 89 20.34 3.44 -14.02
C ARG A 89 21.62 4.05 -14.59
N ALA A 90 22.09 5.15 -13.99
CA ALA A 90 23.34 5.79 -14.37
C ALA A 90 24.58 5.06 -13.84
N GLY A 91 24.41 4.09 -12.91
CA GLY A 91 25.52 3.35 -12.32
C GLY A 91 26.39 4.20 -11.39
N ILE A 92 25.85 5.28 -10.83
CA ILE A 92 26.55 6.24 -9.96
C ILE A 92 26.03 6.19 -8.53
N GLY A 93 26.79 6.75 -7.58
CA GLY A 93 26.36 6.87 -6.19
C GLY A 93 25.15 7.79 -6.08
N ALA A 94 24.25 7.50 -5.11
CA ALA A 94 23.06 8.33 -4.88
C ALA A 94 23.39 9.79 -4.51
N PHE A 95 24.60 10.06 -4.02
CA PHE A 95 25.07 11.42 -3.70
C PHE A 95 25.76 12.12 -4.88
N ASP A 96 26.03 11.39 -5.97
CA ASP A 96 26.73 11.90 -7.15
C ASP A 96 25.75 12.30 -8.27
N VAL A 97 24.45 12.03 -8.09
CA VAL A 97 23.41 12.38 -9.08
C VAL A 97 23.28 13.90 -9.21
N GLY A 98 23.47 14.39 -10.44
CA GLY A 98 23.28 15.78 -10.81
C GLY A 98 21.97 16.04 -11.55
N LEU A 99 21.63 17.33 -11.75
CA LEU A 99 20.45 17.74 -12.52
C LEU A 99 20.52 17.30 -14.00
N GLY A 100 21.72 17.11 -14.54
CA GLY A 100 21.93 16.63 -15.91
C GLY A 100 21.54 15.16 -16.10
N ASP A 101 21.61 14.34 -15.06
CA ASP A 101 21.25 12.91 -15.13
C ASP A 101 19.74 12.69 -15.21
N PHE A 102 18.96 13.73 -14.89
CA PHE A 102 17.50 13.71 -15.04
C PHE A 102 17.06 13.96 -16.49
N THR A 103 17.86 14.63 -17.32
CA THR A 103 17.48 14.92 -18.72
C THR A 103 17.66 13.71 -19.63
N THR A 104 18.55 12.78 -19.27
CA THR A 104 18.73 11.48 -19.95
C THR A 104 17.79 10.38 -19.43
N GLY A 105 17.14 10.60 -18.28
CA GLY A 105 16.24 9.64 -17.62
C GLY A 105 14.73 9.84 -17.84
N VAL A 106 14.32 10.82 -18.66
CA VAL A 106 12.92 11.29 -18.77
C VAL A 106 11.97 10.22 -19.32
N ASP A 107 12.44 9.28 -20.14
CA ASP A 107 11.59 8.29 -20.84
C ASP A 107 10.84 7.31 -19.93
N SER A 108 11.19 7.27 -18.64
CA SER A 108 10.53 6.44 -17.62
C SER A 108 10.02 7.24 -16.41
N GLY A 109 10.01 8.57 -16.49
CA GLY A 109 9.60 9.47 -15.40
C GLY A 109 8.10 9.64 -15.23
N LEU A 110 7.27 9.09 -16.15
CA LEU A 110 5.82 9.28 -16.14
C LEU A 110 5.15 8.80 -14.83
N PRO A 111 5.44 7.60 -14.28
CA PRO A 111 4.84 7.18 -13.00
C PRO A 111 5.17 8.13 -11.86
N VAL A 112 6.42 8.59 -11.79
CA VAL A 112 6.89 9.54 -10.77
C VAL A 112 6.15 10.87 -10.91
N LEU A 113 6.06 11.42 -12.12
CA LEU A 113 5.36 12.67 -12.38
C LEU A 113 3.89 12.58 -11.96
N VAL A 114 3.22 11.48 -12.31
CA VAL A 114 1.82 11.23 -11.93
C VAL A 114 1.68 11.16 -10.41
N CYS A 115 2.59 10.46 -9.71
CA CYS A 115 2.55 10.38 -8.25
C CYS A 115 2.78 11.75 -7.57
N VAL A 116 3.76 12.52 -8.05
CA VAL A 116 4.09 13.84 -7.47
C VAL A 116 2.98 14.86 -7.74
N LEU A 117 2.49 14.94 -8.98
CA LEU A 117 1.36 15.81 -9.31
C LEU A 117 0.10 15.40 -8.54
N GLY A 118 -0.17 14.09 -8.43
CA GLY A 118 -1.25 13.56 -7.62
C GLY A 118 -1.15 14.00 -6.16
N ALA A 119 0.03 13.87 -5.55
CA ALA A 119 0.28 14.32 -4.19
C ALA A 119 0.03 15.84 -4.03
N LEU A 120 0.49 16.66 -4.97
CA LEU A 120 0.26 18.11 -4.97
C LEU A 120 -1.22 18.47 -5.11
N ILE A 121 -1.96 17.77 -5.96
CA ILE A 121 -3.41 17.97 -6.12
C ILE A 121 -4.14 17.62 -4.82
N VAL A 122 -3.78 16.50 -4.16
CA VAL A 122 -4.38 16.12 -2.87
C VAL A 122 -4.03 17.12 -1.76
N LEU A 123 -2.82 17.69 -1.77
CA LEU A 123 -2.44 18.76 -0.85
C LEU A 123 -3.26 20.04 -1.09
N GLY A 124 -3.46 20.43 -2.35
CA GLY A 124 -4.32 21.55 -2.72
C GLY A 124 -5.77 21.32 -2.31
N TRP A 125 -6.28 20.10 -2.50
CA TRP A 125 -7.61 19.68 -2.05
C TRP A 125 -7.74 19.76 -0.52
N ALA A 126 -6.76 19.26 0.23
CA ALA A 126 -6.78 19.30 1.69
C ALA A 126 -6.72 20.75 2.21
N TRP A 127 -5.90 21.59 1.59
CA TRP A 127 -5.84 23.01 1.90
C TRP A 127 -7.17 23.72 1.62
N TRP A 128 -7.79 23.46 0.46
CA TRP A 128 -9.06 24.07 0.06
C TRP A 128 -10.21 23.67 0.99
N THR A 129 -10.30 22.40 1.34
CA THR A 129 -11.34 21.86 2.25
C THR A 129 -11.22 22.44 3.66
N THR A 130 -10.01 22.70 4.16
CA THR A 130 -9.86 23.38 5.47
C THR A 130 -10.31 24.85 5.48
N ARG A 131 -10.48 25.50 4.32
CA ARG A 131 -10.80 26.93 4.21
C ARG A 131 -12.18 27.25 3.68
N SER A 132 -12.83 26.31 3.02
CA SER A 132 -14.15 26.48 2.46
C SER A 132 -15.14 25.60 3.19
N SER A 133 -16.37 26.07 3.39
CA SER A 133 -17.49 25.23 3.86
C SER A 133 -18.00 24.29 2.76
N ALA A 134 -17.14 23.94 1.80
CA ALA A 134 -17.46 23.11 0.65
C ALA A 134 -17.64 21.65 1.08
N SER A 135 -18.35 20.88 0.25
CA SER A 135 -18.57 19.46 0.51
C SER A 135 -17.25 18.68 0.56
N ASP A 136 -17.04 17.93 1.65
CA ASP A 136 -15.90 17.03 1.87
C ASP A 136 -15.94 15.78 0.95
N ASN A 137 -15.92 16.00 -0.38
CA ASN A 137 -15.89 14.89 -1.33
C ASN A 137 -14.50 14.25 -1.39
N THR A 138 -14.25 13.31 -0.48
CA THR A 138 -12.99 12.57 -0.38
C THR A 138 -12.76 11.56 -1.50
N TYR A 139 -13.78 11.27 -2.31
CA TYR A 139 -13.63 10.38 -3.46
C TYR A 139 -12.64 10.92 -4.49
N VAL A 140 -12.42 12.25 -4.54
CA VAL A 140 -11.36 12.86 -5.35
C VAL A 140 -9.97 12.36 -4.90
N VAL A 141 -9.74 12.27 -3.59
CA VAL A 141 -8.49 11.73 -3.03
C VAL A 141 -8.34 10.26 -3.38
N ALA A 142 -9.42 9.47 -3.29
CA ALA A 142 -9.41 8.06 -3.68
C ALA A 142 -9.10 7.90 -5.18
N ALA A 143 -9.70 8.71 -6.05
CA ALA A 143 -9.46 8.66 -7.49
C ALA A 143 -7.99 8.97 -7.82
N ILE A 144 -7.41 10.01 -7.22
CA ILE A 144 -6.01 10.38 -7.44
C ILE A 144 -5.06 9.30 -6.92
N ALA A 145 -5.31 8.78 -5.72
CA ALA A 145 -4.51 7.69 -5.16
C ALA A 145 -4.61 6.43 -6.03
N ALA A 146 -5.80 6.10 -6.54
CA ALA A 146 -6.00 4.98 -7.46
C ALA A 146 -5.18 5.16 -8.75
N VAL A 147 -5.18 6.36 -9.35
CA VAL A 147 -4.33 6.65 -10.53
C VAL A 147 -2.85 6.43 -10.21
N GLY A 148 -2.39 6.89 -9.05
CA GLY A 148 -1.01 6.65 -8.58
C GLY A 148 -0.67 5.17 -8.40
N ILE A 149 -1.59 4.38 -7.83
CA ILE A 149 -1.42 2.92 -7.69
C ILE A 149 -1.39 2.25 -9.06
N LEU A 150 -2.30 2.63 -9.95
CA LEU A 150 -2.46 2.03 -11.27
C LEU A 150 -1.24 2.27 -12.16
N ILE A 151 -0.75 3.51 -12.24
CA ILE A 151 0.40 3.82 -13.09
C ILE A 151 1.64 3.01 -12.64
N VAL A 152 1.93 2.96 -11.34
CA VAL A 152 3.06 2.20 -10.81
C VAL A 152 2.91 0.71 -11.06
N SER A 153 1.70 0.17 -10.89
CA SER A 153 1.45 -1.28 -11.01
C SER A 153 1.46 -1.76 -12.46
N ILE A 154 1.00 -0.93 -13.41
CA ILE A 154 0.85 -1.29 -14.82
C ILE A 154 2.15 -1.10 -15.61
N THR A 155 2.96 -0.08 -15.29
CA THR A 155 4.16 0.25 -16.08
C THR A 155 5.13 -0.94 -16.24
N GLY A 156 5.27 -1.79 -15.22
CA GLY A 156 6.11 -3.00 -15.30
C GLY A 156 5.57 -4.12 -16.21
N HIS A 157 4.28 -4.08 -16.57
CA HIS A 157 3.63 -5.12 -17.37
C HIS A 157 3.12 -4.58 -18.73
N ALA A 158 3.40 -3.31 -19.05
CA ALA A 158 2.85 -2.61 -20.20
C ALA A 158 3.24 -3.23 -21.57
N GLY A 159 4.30 -4.03 -21.62
CA GLY A 159 4.74 -4.77 -22.81
C GLY A 159 4.30 -6.23 -22.87
N GLN A 160 3.57 -6.73 -21.87
CA GLN A 160 3.03 -8.09 -21.85
C GLN A 160 1.71 -8.19 -22.64
N SER A 161 0.95 -9.28 -22.47
CA SER A 161 -0.37 -9.43 -23.07
C SER A 161 -1.37 -8.37 -22.58
N ALA A 162 -2.41 -8.11 -23.37
CA ALA A 162 -3.39 -7.05 -23.09
C ALA A 162 -4.15 -7.22 -21.75
N TRP A 163 -4.19 -8.42 -21.16
CA TRP A 163 -4.97 -8.71 -19.96
C TRP A 163 -4.16 -8.71 -18.66
N VAL A 164 -2.84 -8.92 -18.69
CA VAL A 164 -2.03 -8.99 -17.45
C VAL A 164 -2.00 -7.64 -16.72
N PRO A 165 -1.78 -6.49 -17.38
CA PRO A 165 -1.90 -5.17 -16.75
C PRO A 165 -3.24 -4.96 -16.04
N LEU A 166 -4.34 -5.45 -16.60
CA LEU A 166 -5.67 -5.32 -16.00
C LEU A 166 -5.79 -6.17 -14.73
N VAL A 167 -5.29 -7.41 -14.74
CA VAL A 167 -5.29 -8.28 -13.56
C VAL A 167 -4.44 -7.67 -12.44
N VAL A 168 -3.24 -7.17 -12.77
CA VAL A 168 -2.32 -6.52 -11.84
C VAL A 168 -2.93 -5.23 -11.28
N ALA A 169 -3.60 -4.43 -12.11
CA ALA A 169 -4.32 -3.23 -11.68
C ALA A 169 -5.41 -3.54 -10.64
N VAL A 170 -6.25 -4.54 -10.92
CA VAL A 170 -7.31 -4.97 -10.00
C VAL A 170 -6.71 -5.52 -8.70
N HIS A 171 -5.65 -6.32 -8.79
CA HIS A 171 -4.92 -6.83 -7.62
C HIS A 171 -4.39 -5.70 -6.74
N ALA A 172 -3.71 -4.72 -7.36
CA ALA A 172 -3.11 -3.59 -6.65
C ALA A 172 -4.16 -2.71 -5.96
N LEU A 173 -5.28 -2.42 -6.63
CA LEU A 173 -6.38 -1.66 -6.02
C LEU A 173 -7.06 -2.43 -4.87
N ALA A 174 -7.23 -3.76 -5.01
CA ALA A 174 -7.76 -4.60 -3.94
C ALA A 174 -6.84 -4.61 -2.72
N ALA A 175 -5.53 -4.75 -2.94
CA ALA A 175 -4.52 -4.70 -1.88
C ALA A 175 -4.50 -3.33 -1.19
N ALA A 176 -4.45 -2.25 -1.99
CA ALA A 176 -4.46 -0.88 -1.51
C ALA A 176 -5.73 -0.56 -0.71
N TRP A 177 -6.89 -1.06 -1.16
CA TRP A 177 -8.14 -0.89 -0.41
C TRP A 177 -8.04 -1.52 0.97
N TRP A 178 -7.59 -2.79 1.06
CA TRP A 178 -7.53 -3.52 2.32
C TRP A 178 -6.54 -2.87 3.30
N VAL A 179 -5.30 -2.63 2.84
CA VAL A 179 -4.26 -2.01 3.68
C VAL A 179 -4.64 -0.58 4.05
N GLY A 180 -5.09 0.18 3.06
CA GLY A 180 -5.45 1.58 3.19
C GLY A 180 -6.58 1.80 4.16
N THR A 181 -7.67 1.04 4.07
CA THR A 181 -8.82 1.22 4.96
C THR A 181 -8.50 0.84 6.39
N ILE A 182 -7.68 -0.18 6.65
CA ILE A 182 -7.20 -0.49 8.01
C ILE A 182 -6.38 0.69 8.56
N GLY A 183 -5.45 1.23 7.77
CA GLY A 183 -4.67 2.39 8.15
C GLY A 183 -5.55 3.62 8.40
N ALA A 184 -6.57 3.85 7.59
CA ALA A 184 -7.55 4.91 7.76
C ALA A 184 -8.32 4.74 9.07
N LEU A 185 -8.82 3.54 9.38
CA LEU A 185 -9.51 3.24 10.65
C LEU A 185 -8.63 3.62 11.85
N ILE A 186 -7.35 3.23 11.84
CA ILE A 186 -6.39 3.56 12.91
C ILE A 186 -6.14 5.06 13.01
N ALA A 187 -6.05 5.74 11.86
CA ALA A 187 -5.71 7.16 11.78
C ALA A 187 -6.85 8.09 12.17
N THR A 188 -8.11 7.71 11.94
CA THR A 188 -9.26 8.63 12.08
C THR A 188 -10.32 8.20 13.08
N VAL A 189 -10.66 6.90 13.21
CA VAL A 189 -11.77 6.45 14.07
C VAL A 189 -11.49 6.74 15.55
N ARG A 190 -12.47 7.32 16.25
CA ARG A 190 -12.39 7.67 17.67
C ARG A 190 -13.45 6.95 18.49
N GLY A 191 -13.06 6.58 19.71
CA GLY A 191 -13.92 5.99 20.72
C GLY A 191 -14.46 4.60 20.37
N ARG A 192 -14.94 3.89 21.39
CA ARG A 192 -15.62 2.58 21.23
C ARG A 192 -16.82 2.64 20.28
N GLY A 193 -17.51 3.79 20.21
CA GLY A 193 -18.67 4.00 19.35
C GLY A 193 -18.31 4.01 17.87
N GLY A 194 -17.26 4.74 17.48
CA GLY A 194 -16.78 4.76 16.09
C GLY A 194 -16.33 3.38 15.64
N TRP A 195 -15.50 2.70 16.44
CA TRP A 195 -15.04 1.34 16.11
C TRP A 195 -16.19 0.33 16.01
N ALA A 196 -17.24 0.45 16.84
CA ALA A 196 -18.41 -0.41 16.77
C ALA A 196 -19.23 -0.23 15.48
N ARG A 197 -19.18 0.96 14.84
CA ARG A 197 -19.87 1.22 13.57
C ARG A 197 -19.00 0.89 12.35
N SER A 198 -17.76 1.36 12.35
CA SER A 198 -16.89 1.27 11.17
C SER A 198 -16.31 -0.14 10.96
N LEU A 199 -16.01 -0.89 12.04
CA LEU A 199 -15.38 -2.21 11.93
C LEU A 199 -16.30 -3.27 11.28
N PRO A 200 -17.61 -3.35 11.59
CA PRO A 200 -18.54 -4.21 10.85
C PRO A 200 -18.61 -3.88 9.35
N GLU A 201 -18.65 -2.58 9.02
CA GLU A 201 -18.72 -2.09 7.64
C GLU A 201 -17.46 -2.45 6.84
N PHE A 202 -16.28 -2.28 7.44
CA PHE A 202 -15.02 -2.76 6.89
C PHE A 202 -15.03 -4.28 6.69
N SER A 203 -15.38 -5.05 7.75
CA SER A 203 -15.35 -6.51 7.68
C SER A 203 -16.33 -7.11 6.67
N ARG A 204 -17.48 -6.46 6.43
CA ARG A 204 -18.44 -6.87 5.39
C ARG A 204 -17.84 -6.74 3.99
N ARG A 205 -17.10 -5.66 3.74
CA ARG A 205 -16.49 -5.35 2.43
C ARG A 205 -15.15 -6.05 2.21
N ALA A 206 -14.44 -6.40 3.27
CA ALA A 206 -13.17 -7.10 3.18
C ALA A 206 -13.29 -8.48 2.50
N LEU A 207 -14.37 -9.22 2.71
CA LEU A 207 -14.54 -10.57 2.13
C LEU A 207 -14.45 -10.59 0.59
N PRO A 208 -15.25 -9.82 -0.18
CA PRO A 208 -15.12 -9.79 -1.63
C PRO A 208 -13.76 -9.24 -2.08
N VAL A 209 -13.18 -8.28 -1.36
CA VAL A 209 -11.85 -7.74 -1.70
C VAL A 209 -10.75 -8.80 -1.56
N VAL A 210 -10.78 -9.59 -0.48
CA VAL A 210 -9.85 -10.70 -0.27
C VAL A 210 -10.01 -11.76 -1.37
N ALA A 211 -11.24 -12.06 -1.80
CA ALA A 211 -11.50 -12.99 -2.89
C ALA A 211 -10.90 -12.48 -4.21
N VAL A 212 -11.15 -11.21 -4.56
CA VAL A 212 -10.59 -10.55 -5.76
C VAL A 212 -9.07 -10.56 -5.71
N LEU A 213 -8.48 -10.19 -4.57
CA LEU A 213 -7.03 -10.17 -4.36
C LEU A 213 -6.41 -11.55 -4.56
N THR A 214 -7.04 -12.59 -4.00
CA THR A 214 -6.56 -13.98 -4.10
C THR A 214 -6.62 -14.47 -5.55
N VAL A 215 -7.76 -14.30 -6.23
CA VAL A 215 -7.95 -14.75 -7.62
C VAL A 215 -6.98 -14.04 -8.54
N THR A 216 -6.92 -12.71 -8.48
CA THR A 216 -6.02 -11.92 -9.34
C THR A 216 -4.55 -12.21 -9.05
N GLY A 217 -4.18 -12.44 -7.79
CA GLY A 217 -2.81 -12.81 -7.41
C GLY A 217 -2.39 -14.17 -7.95
N VAL A 218 -3.29 -15.17 -7.87
CA VAL A 218 -3.05 -16.51 -8.46
C VAL A 218 -2.92 -16.41 -9.98
N VAL A 219 -3.84 -15.70 -10.63
CA VAL A 219 -3.81 -15.52 -12.09
C VAL A 219 -2.53 -14.81 -12.53
N ALA A 220 -2.13 -13.73 -11.87
CA ALA A 220 -0.89 -13.02 -12.18
C ALA A 220 0.35 -13.89 -11.95
N ALA A 221 0.42 -14.64 -10.84
CA ALA A 221 1.56 -15.52 -10.57
C ALA A 221 1.69 -16.65 -11.61
N LEU A 222 0.57 -17.26 -12.00
CA LEU A 222 0.56 -18.30 -13.05
C LEU A 222 0.89 -17.73 -14.43
N ALA A 223 0.47 -16.49 -14.72
CA ALA A 223 0.82 -15.81 -15.96
C ALA A 223 2.32 -15.56 -16.07
N GLU A 224 2.95 -15.19 -14.96
CA GLU A 224 4.35 -14.77 -14.94
C GLU A 224 5.32 -15.95 -14.93
N ILE A 225 5.12 -16.95 -14.07
CA ILE A 225 6.08 -18.05 -13.87
C ILE A 225 5.53 -19.45 -14.17
N GLY A 226 4.26 -19.57 -14.57
CA GLY A 226 3.63 -20.84 -14.89
C GLY A 226 3.52 -21.80 -13.70
N VAL A 227 3.44 -23.10 -13.99
CA VAL A 227 3.46 -24.18 -13.00
C VAL A 227 4.74 -24.98 -13.18
N GLY A 228 5.53 -25.15 -12.11
CA GLY A 228 6.77 -25.90 -12.18
C GLY A 228 7.77 -25.60 -11.07
N ALA A 229 9.02 -25.98 -11.29
CA ALA A 229 10.10 -25.82 -10.32
C ALA A 229 10.50 -24.34 -10.10
N GLN A 230 10.11 -23.44 -11.00
CA GLN A 230 10.39 -22.00 -10.93
C GLN A 230 9.90 -21.36 -9.63
N TRP A 231 8.86 -21.92 -9.01
CA TRP A 231 8.33 -21.49 -7.71
C TRP A 231 9.36 -21.61 -6.56
N TRP A 232 10.32 -22.52 -6.70
CA TRP A 232 11.31 -22.83 -5.65
C TRP A 232 12.74 -22.50 -6.09
N ASP A 233 13.03 -22.68 -7.37
CA ASP A 233 14.39 -22.54 -7.91
C ASP A 233 14.77 -21.09 -8.21
N THR A 234 13.79 -20.20 -8.38
CA THR A 234 14.03 -18.78 -8.71
C THR A 234 13.87 -17.86 -7.50
N GLY A 235 14.56 -16.73 -7.51
CA GLY A 235 14.35 -15.66 -6.54
C GLY A 235 12.92 -15.12 -6.55
N TYR A 236 12.42 -14.87 -7.77
CA TYR A 236 11.06 -14.41 -8.02
C TYR A 236 9.99 -15.36 -7.43
N GLY A 237 10.10 -16.67 -7.71
CA GLY A 237 9.18 -17.69 -7.21
C GLY A 237 9.16 -17.77 -5.69
N ARG A 238 10.32 -17.74 -5.03
CA ARG A 238 10.43 -17.76 -3.56
C ARG A 238 9.75 -16.56 -2.92
N ILE A 239 9.84 -15.37 -3.52
CA ILE A 239 9.11 -14.17 -3.04
C ILE A 239 7.60 -14.34 -3.25
N LEU A 240 7.14 -14.88 -4.38
CA LEU A 240 5.72 -15.18 -4.59
C LEU A 240 5.18 -16.17 -3.55
N VAL A 241 5.93 -17.23 -3.23
CA VAL A 241 5.56 -18.16 -2.16
C VAL A 241 5.46 -17.43 -0.81
N ALA A 242 6.42 -16.56 -0.48
CA ALA A 242 6.35 -15.77 0.75
C ALA A 242 5.09 -14.88 0.80
N LYS A 243 4.70 -14.27 -0.32
CA LYS A 243 3.43 -13.51 -0.42
C LYS A 243 2.21 -14.40 -0.23
N LEU A 244 2.19 -15.61 -0.79
CA LEU A 244 1.11 -16.59 -0.59
C LEU A 244 0.99 -17.03 0.87
N VAL A 245 2.12 -17.31 1.53
CA VAL A 245 2.15 -17.66 2.96
C VAL A 245 1.63 -16.48 3.80
N ALA A 246 2.09 -15.26 3.53
CA ALA A 246 1.63 -14.07 4.22
C ALA A 246 0.13 -13.80 4.02
N LEU A 247 -0.39 -14.03 2.80
CA LEU A 247 -1.82 -13.97 2.51
C LEU A 247 -2.61 -15.01 3.31
N ALA A 248 -2.14 -16.26 3.37
CA ALA A 248 -2.78 -17.31 4.15
C ALA A 248 -2.83 -16.96 5.65
N VAL A 249 -1.74 -16.41 6.19
CA VAL A 249 -1.68 -15.91 7.59
C VAL A 249 -2.64 -14.74 7.78
N ALA A 250 -2.72 -13.80 6.83
CA ALA A 250 -3.61 -12.65 6.91
C ALA A 250 -5.09 -13.07 6.88
N VAL A 251 -5.46 -14.04 6.03
CA VAL A 251 -6.82 -14.59 5.99
C VAL A 251 -7.16 -15.33 7.27
N ALA A 252 -6.22 -16.13 7.81
CA ALA A 252 -6.41 -16.81 9.09
C ALA A 252 -6.61 -15.80 10.25
N LEU A 253 -5.80 -14.74 10.27
CA LEU A 253 -5.90 -13.65 11.24
C LEU A 253 -7.23 -12.90 11.08
N ALA A 254 -7.64 -12.55 9.87
CA ALA A 254 -8.91 -11.89 9.60
C ALA A 254 -10.11 -12.73 10.05
N ARG A 255 -10.07 -14.06 9.82
CA ARG A 255 -11.08 -15.00 10.32
C ARG A 255 -11.11 -15.02 11.85
N TRP A 256 -9.95 -15.05 12.50
CA TRP A 256 -9.85 -14.99 13.96
C TRP A 256 -10.38 -13.67 14.52
N HIS A 257 -9.99 -12.53 13.95
CA HIS A 257 -10.49 -11.20 14.26
C HIS A 257 -12.01 -11.11 14.10
N ARG A 258 -12.57 -11.67 13.03
CA ARG A 258 -14.03 -11.69 12.82
C ARG A 258 -14.77 -12.45 13.92
N SER A 259 -14.24 -13.59 14.36
CA SER A 259 -14.90 -14.41 15.38
C SER A 259 -14.76 -13.86 16.81
N ARG A 260 -13.66 -13.18 17.13
CA ARG A 260 -13.33 -12.75 18.51
C ARG A 260 -13.43 -11.25 18.72
N TRP A 261 -12.78 -10.46 17.86
CA TRP A 261 -12.67 -9.01 18.02
C TRP A 261 -13.91 -8.30 17.49
N LEU A 262 -14.32 -8.56 16.25
CA LEU A 262 -15.48 -7.92 15.64
C LEU A 262 -16.75 -8.16 16.46
N ALA A 263 -16.99 -9.40 16.88
CA ALA A 263 -18.16 -9.77 17.67
C ALA A 263 -18.27 -8.98 18.99
N LYS A 264 -17.14 -8.67 19.64
CA LYS A 264 -17.07 -7.86 20.87
C LYS A 264 -17.16 -6.36 20.57
N ALA A 265 -16.47 -5.90 19.53
CA ALA A 265 -16.44 -4.49 19.14
C ALA A 265 -17.82 -3.99 18.71
N ALA A 266 -18.57 -4.81 17.96
CA ALA A 266 -19.95 -4.50 17.54
C ALA A 266 -20.91 -4.30 18.73
N ARG A 267 -20.58 -4.83 19.91
CA ARG A 267 -21.34 -4.64 21.17
C ARG A 267 -20.75 -3.56 22.07
N HIS A 268 -19.91 -2.68 21.52
CA HIS A 268 -19.15 -1.66 22.26
C HIS A 268 -18.25 -2.20 23.38
N GLY A 269 -17.92 -3.50 23.35
CA GLY A 269 -17.19 -4.20 24.40
C GLY A 269 -15.67 -4.16 24.26
N VAL A 270 -15.13 -3.34 23.34
CA VAL A 270 -13.70 -3.19 23.09
C VAL A 270 -13.36 -1.71 23.09
N ASP A 271 -12.31 -1.34 23.82
CA ASP A 271 -11.84 0.03 23.87
C ASP A 271 -11.08 0.40 22.58
N GLU A 272 -10.86 1.70 22.40
CA GLU A 272 -10.15 2.23 21.24
C GLU A 272 -8.72 1.71 21.15
N THR A 273 -8.01 1.61 22.29
CA THR A 273 -6.59 1.20 22.30
C THR A 273 -6.43 -0.25 21.86
N THR A 274 -7.28 -1.16 22.33
CA THR A 274 -7.25 -2.56 21.88
C THR A 274 -7.63 -2.68 20.41
N SER A 275 -8.58 -1.88 19.94
CA SER A 275 -8.98 -1.88 18.54
C SER A 275 -7.85 -1.39 17.62
N ILE A 276 -7.14 -0.33 18.01
CA ILE A 276 -5.93 0.15 17.32
C ILE A 276 -4.84 -0.93 17.31
N ARG A 277 -4.63 -1.63 18.42
CA ARG A 277 -3.61 -2.69 18.50
C ARG A 277 -3.95 -3.86 17.58
N ASN A 278 -5.19 -4.35 17.61
CA ASN A 278 -5.61 -5.48 16.78
C ASN A 278 -5.56 -5.12 15.29
N ALA A 279 -6.05 -3.93 14.92
CA ALA A 279 -5.91 -3.39 13.56
C ALA A 279 -4.43 -3.24 13.18
N GLY A 280 -3.58 -2.82 14.12
CA GLY A 280 -2.15 -2.64 13.92
C GLY A 280 -1.40 -3.94 13.64
N VAL A 281 -1.81 -5.06 14.24
CA VAL A 281 -1.24 -6.39 13.91
C VAL A 281 -1.54 -6.78 12.47
N GLU A 282 -2.78 -6.57 12.03
CA GLU A 282 -3.20 -6.86 10.65
C GLU A 282 -2.48 -5.91 9.66
N LEU A 283 -2.39 -4.62 9.99
CA LEU A 283 -1.66 -3.63 9.21
C LEU A 283 -0.18 -3.96 9.08
N ALA A 284 0.48 -4.35 10.17
CA ALA A 284 1.89 -4.73 10.15
C ALA A 284 2.13 -5.92 9.21
N LEU A 285 1.30 -6.97 9.29
CA LEU A 285 1.39 -8.11 8.39
C LEU A 285 1.22 -7.71 6.92
N LEU A 286 0.19 -6.92 6.60
CA LEU A 286 -0.06 -6.53 5.22
C LEU A 286 1.00 -5.55 4.67
N THR A 287 1.61 -4.74 5.53
CA THR A 287 2.71 -3.85 5.12
C THR A 287 4.02 -4.59 4.89
N VAL A 288 4.26 -5.74 5.55
CA VAL A 288 5.30 -6.70 5.11
C VAL A 288 5.04 -7.14 3.66
N VAL A 289 3.79 -7.45 3.31
CA VAL A 289 3.43 -7.86 1.94
C VAL A 289 3.63 -6.74 0.93
N ILE A 290 3.36 -5.49 1.29
CA ILE A 290 3.71 -4.32 0.46
C ILE A 290 5.22 -4.24 0.24
N GLY A 291 6.03 -4.42 1.28
CA GLY A 291 7.49 -4.45 1.17
C GLY A 291 7.96 -5.57 0.23
N LEU A 292 7.42 -6.78 0.39
CA LEU A 292 7.68 -7.90 -0.53
C LEU A 292 7.28 -7.57 -1.97
N ALA A 293 6.17 -6.85 -2.18
CA ALA A 293 5.71 -6.45 -3.50
C ALA A 293 6.65 -5.44 -4.17
N ALA A 294 7.13 -4.44 -3.41
CA ALA A 294 8.07 -3.44 -3.91
C ALA A 294 9.44 -4.06 -4.24
N GLY A 295 9.92 -4.96 -3.39
CA GLY A 295 11.14 -5.72 -3.67
C GLY A 295 10.98 -6.61 -4.91
N LEU A 296 9.86 -7.34 -5.04
CA LEU A 296 9.58 -8.18 -6.21
C LEU A 296 9.56 -7.38 -7.52
N ALA A 297 8.94 -6.20 -7.52
CA ALA A 297 8.82 -5.34 -8.70
C ALA A 297 10.17 -4.81 -9.23
N THR A 298 11.23 -4.94 -8.41
CA THR A 298 12.58 -4.49 -8.74
C THR A 298 13.61 -5.62 -8.68
N THR A 299 13.15 -6.86 -8.53
CA THR A 299 14.00 -8.05 -8.65
C THR A 299 14.11 -8.43 -10.12
N GLY A 300 15.33 -8.65 -10.60
CA GLY A 300 15.61 -9.06 -11.99
C GLY A 300 15.17 -10.47 -12.33
#